data_AF-A0A2A5XZP7-F1
#
_entry.id   AF-A0A2A5XZP7-F1
#
_cell.length_a   1.000
_cell.length_b   1.000
_cell.length_c   1.000
_cell.angle_alpha   90.00
_cell.angle_beta   90.00
_cell.angle_gamma   90.00
#
_symmetry.space_group_name_H-M   'P 1'
#
loop_
_entity.id
_entity.type
_entity.pdbx_description
1 polymer ?
#
loop_
_entity_poly.entity_id
_entity_poly.type
_entity_poly.pdbx_seq_one_letter_code
_entity_poly.pdbx_strand_id
1 'polypeptide(L)'
;MKYLIYIFSVVYLFQPYNYLASKEAKNYMCYKRGYEIIFPYQEAVFKLKDKLNISADQKKAELNKFKDHFERNFRGIPLYKEAGCSNARLSEYLECLISTDGKDCKIYYTQMRIVD
;
A
#
# COMPACT_ATOMS: atom_id res chain seq x y z
N MET A 1 -53.31 7.84 -26.70
CA MET A 1 -52.53 7.86 -25.45
C MET A 1 -52.12 6.48 -24.89
N LYS A 2 -52.50 5.33 -25.47
CA LYS A 2 -52.04 4.01 -24.97
C LYS A 2 -50.63 3.62 -25.42
N TYR A 3 -50.24 4.01 -26.64
CA TYR A 3 -48.94 3.64 -27.23
C TYR A 3 -47.74 4.39 -26.61
N LEU A 4 -47.96 5.59 -26.06
CA LEU A 4 -46.89 6.36 -25.40
C LEU A 4 -46.41 5.70 -24.10
N ILE A 5 -47.32 5.06 -23.35
CA ILE A 5 -47.00 4.31 -22.13
C ILE A 5 -46.15 3.07 -22.47
N TYR A 6 -46.42 2.45 -23.63
CA TYR A 6 -45.69 1.27 -24.09
C TYR A 6 -44.25 1.61 -24.52
N ILE A 7 -44.05 2.77 -25.16
CA ILE A 7 -42.70 3.24 -25.53
C ILE A 7 -41.86 3.57 -24.29
N PHE A 8 -42.45 4.22 -23.28
CA PHE A 8 -41.76 4.53 -22.03
C PHE A 8 -41.36 3.29 -21.22
N SER A 9 -42.18 2.24 -21.23
CA SER A 9 -41.88 0.98 -20.53
C SER A 9 -40.77 0.18 -21.23
N VAL A 10 -40.67 0.25 -22.56
CA VAL A 10 -39.59 -0.40 -23.31
C VAL A 10 -38.24 0.29 -23.05
N VAL A 11 -38.17 1.63 -23.01
CA VAL A 11 -36.91 2.35 -22.75
C VAL A 11 -36.38 2.11 -21.33
N TYR A 12 -37.26 1.91 -20.34
CA TYR A 12 -36.86 1.62 -18.97
C TYR A 12 -36.25 0.21 -18.80
N LEU A 13 -36.67 -0.76 -19.62
CA LEU A 13 -36.14 -2.13 -19.59
C LEU A 13 -34.78 -2.28 -20.28
N PHE A 14 -34.39 -1.33 -21.13
CA PHE A 14 -33.13 -1.35 -21.87
C PHE A 14 -32.12 -0.30 -21.39
N GLN A 15 -32.26 0.21 -20.17
CA GLN A 15 -31.17 1.01 -19.59
C GLN A 15 -29.94 0.10 -19.42
N PRO A 16 -28.80 0.40 -20.06
CA PRO A 16 -27.58 -0.33 -19.78
C PRO A 16 -27.28 -0.09 -18.30
N TYR A 17 -27.41 -1.15 -17.52
CA TYR A 17 -26.98 -1.20 -16.14
C TYR A 17 -25.46 -1.00 -16.16
N ASN A 18 -25.01 0.26 -16.20
CA ASN A 18 -23.64 0.65 -15.95
C ASN A 18 -23.39 0.47 -14.46
N TYR A 19 -23.39 -0.80 -14.03
CA TYR A 19 -22.75 -1.20 -12.81
C TYR A 19 -21.26 -1.00 -13.08
N LEU A 20 -20.79 0.24 -12.89
CA LEU A 20 -19.39 0.53 -12.59
C LEU A 20 -19.10 -0.07 -11.20
N ALA A 21 -19.25 -1.39 -11.07
CA ALA A 21 -18.36 -2.10 -10.19
C ALA A 21 -17.00 -1.90 -10.85
N SER A 22 -16.25 -0.91 -10.36
CA SER A 22 -14.80 -1.05 -10.32
C SER A 22 -14.57 -2.38 -9.60
N LYS A 23 -14.55 -3.46 -10.38
CA LYS A 23 -13.84 -4.66 -9.99
C LYS A 23 -12.43 -4.12 -9.89
N GLU A 24 -12.00 -3.76 -8.68
CA GLU A 24 -10.59 -3.85 -8.34
C GLU A 24 -10.19 -5.21 -8.89
N ALA A 25 -9.52 -5.22 -10.04
CA ALA A 25 -8.92 -6.43 -10.54
C ALA A 25 -8.13 -6.95 -9.35
N LYS A 26 -8.24 -8.24 -9.04
CA LYS A 26 -7.46 -8.89 -7.96
C LYS A 26 -5.97 -8.82 -8.32
N ASN A 27 -5.44 -7.61 -8.31
CA ASN A 27 -4.13 -7.27 -8.77
C ASN A 27 -3.27 -7.27 -7.52
N TYR A 28 -2.86 -8.46 -7.14
CA TYR A 28 -1.95 -8.71 -6.03
C TYR A 28 -0.54 -8.16 -6.31
N MET A 29 -0.32 -7.42 -7.40
CA MET A 29 0.98 -6.87 -7.74
C MET A 29 1.51 -5.93 -6.66
N CYS A 30 0.68 -5.03 -6.13
CA CYS A 30 1.11 -4.12 -5.07
C CYS A 30 1.41 -4.83 -3.75
N TYR A 31 0.64 -5.88 -3.46
CA TYR A 31 0.92 -6.76 -2.35
C TYR A 31 2.29 -7.46 -2.52
N LYS A 32 2.54 -8.06 -3.70
CA LYS A 32 3.81 -8.75 -4.01
C LYS A 32 5.01 -7.80 -4.01
N ARG A 33 4.92 -6.66 -4.70
CA ARG A 33 5.98 -5.63 -4.71
C ARG A 33 6.20 -5.05 -3.32
N GLY A 34 5.15 -4.91 -2.54
CA GLY A 34 5.22 -4.52 -1.13
C GLY A 34 6.14 -5.45 -0.34
N TYR A 35 5.97 -6.77 -0.47
CA TYR A 35 6.83 -7.75 0.22
C TYR A 35 8.29 -7.68 -0.17
N GLU A 36 8.58 -7.43 -1.45
CA GLU A 36 9.95 -7.26 -1.95
C GLU A 36 10.67 -6.10 -1.25
N ILE A 37 9.92 -5.13 -0.71
CA ILE A 37 10.44 -3.97 0.04
C ILE A 37 10.38 -4.21 1.55
N ILE A 38 9.26 -4.72 2.05
CA ILE A 38 8.98 -4.88 3.48
C ILE A 38 9.98 -5.85 4.13
N PHE A 39 10.23 -7.01 3.53
CA PHE A 39 11.06 -8.02 4.18
C PHE A 39 12.51 -7.56 4.38
N PRO A 40 13.21 -7.03 3.35
CA PRO A 40 14.56 -6.49 3.56
C PRO A 40 14.60 -5.34 4.57
N TYR A 41 13.58 -4.47 4.57
CA TYR A 41 13.48 -3.37 5.51
C TYR A 41 13.34 -3.87 6.96
N GLN A 42 12.43 -4.81 7.19
CA GLN A 42 12.19 -5.39 8.51
C GLN A 42 13.42 -6.09 9.06
N GLU A 43 14.09 -6.89 8.23
CA GLU A 43 15.33 -7.56 8.62
C GLU A 43 16.41 -6.55 9.03
N ALA A 44 16.57 -5.47 8.26
CA ALA A 44 17.55 -4.42 8.57
C ALA A 44 17.20 -3.64 9.85
N VAL A 45 15.93 -3.29 10.06
CA VAL A 45 15.47 -2.61 11.28
C VAL A 45 15.75 -3.47 12.51
N PHE A 46 15.44 -4.76 12.47
CA PHE A 46 15.70 -5.67 13.59
C PHE A 46 17.21 -5.80 13.87
N LYS A 47 18.04 -5.97 12.82
CA LYS A 47 19.50 -6.00 12.98
C LYS A 47 20.06 -4.72 13.58
N LEU A 48 19.54 -3.55 13.20
CA LEU A 48 19.93 -2.26 13.78
C LEU A 48 19.48 -2.15 15.23
N LYS A 49 18.28 -2.64 15.57
CA LYS A 49 17.78 -2.67 16.94
C LYS A 49 18.64 -3.58 17.83
N ASP A 50 19.11 -4.71 17.32
CA ASP A 50 19.91 -5.68 18.11
C ASP A 50 21.38 -5.27 18.29
N LYS A 51 21.99 -4.60 17.31
CA LYS A 51 23.43 -4.28 17.33
C LYS A 51 23.81 -3.05 18.14
N LEU A 52 22.85 -2.20 18.50
CA LEU A 52 23.15 -0.88 19.04
C LEU A 52 23.00 -0.87 20.57
N ASN A 53 24.13 -0.95 21.28
CA ASN A 53 24.22 -0.70 22.72
C ASN A 53 24.26 0.81 22.99
N ILE A 54 23.26 1.53 22.50
CA ILE A 54 23.14 3.00 22.53
C ILE A 54 21.81 3.41 23.15
N SER A 55 21.68 4.70 23.51
CA SER A 55 20.44 5.20 24.11
C SER A 55 19.24 5.08 23.15
N ALA A 56 18.03 5.05 23.71
CA ALA A 56 16.80 4.96 22.91
C ALA A 56 16.69 6.08 21.86
N ASP A 57 17.09 7.31 22.22
CA ASP A 57 17.07 8.47 21.32
C ASP A 57 18.07 8.33 20.17
N GLN A 58 19.29 7.84 20.47
CA GLN A 58 20.30 7.57 19.45
C GLN A 58 19.86 6.46 18.50
N LYS A 59 19.24 5.40 19.04
CA LYS A 59 18.65 4.31 18.24
C LYS A 59 17.55 4.82 17.33
N LYS A 60 16.67 5.70 17.80
CA LYS A 60 15.63 6.33 16.99
C LYS A 60 16.22 7.18 15.86
N ALA A 61 17.25 7.98 16.16
CA ALA A 61 17.93 8.80 15.15
C ALA A 61 18.58 7.94 14.05
N GLU A 62 19.25 6.84 14.42
CA GLU A 62 19.84 5.91 13.44
C GLU A 62 18.79 5.19 12.60
N LEU A 63 17.67 4.76 13.21
CA LEU A 63 16.56 4.15 12.47
C LEU A 63 15.93 5.13 11.47
N ASN A 64 15.77 6.40 11.84
CA ASN A 64 15.26 7.43 10.94
C ASN A 64 16.22 7.70 9.77
N LYS A 65 17.53 7.80 10.03
CA LYS A 65 18.54 7.91 8.97
C LYS A 65 18.49 6.71 8.02
N PHE A 66 18.36 5.50 8.58
CA PHE A 66 18.23 4.28 7.80
C PHE A 66 16.97 4.31 6.92
N LYS A 67 15.81 4.70 7.47
CA LYS A 67 14.57 4.86 6.70
C LYS A 67 14.76 5.79 5.52
N ASP A 68 15.28 6.99 5.77
CA ASP A 68 15.48 8.00 4.73
C ASP A 68 16.42 7.50 3.63
N HIS A 69 17.49 6.79 4.01
CA HIS A 69 18.40 6.16 3.06
C HIS A 69 17.72 5.04 2.28
N PHE A 70 16.93 4.20 2.93
CA PHE A 70 16.23 3.08 2.32
C PHE A 70 15.18 3.55 1.30
N GLU A 71 14.34 4.52 1.66
CA GLU A 71 13.31 5.08 0.77
C GLU A 71 13.89 5.72 -0.50
N ARG A 72 15.10 6.29 -0.41
CA ARG A 72 15.79 6.91 -1.56
C ARG A 72 16.54 5.92 -2.45
N ASN A 73 17.13 4.88 -1.87
CA ASN A 73 18.11 4.04 -2.58
C ASN A 73 17.63 2.62 -2.87
N PHE A 74 16.58 2.13 -2.20
CA PHE A 74 16.14 0.76 -2.41
C PHE A 74 15.48 0.59 -3.78
N ARG A 75 16.08 -0.26 -4.64
CA ARG A 75 15.64 -0.48 -6.03
C ARG A 75 14.18 -0.94 -6.16
N GLY A 76 13.62 -1.58 -5.14
CA GLY A 76 12.22 -1.97 -5.13
C GLY A 76 11.24 -0.79 -5.08
N ILE A 77 11.64 0.36 -4.54
CA ILE A 77 10.76 1.54 -4.37
C ILE A 77 10.31 2.10 -5.74
N PRO A 78 11.19 2.36 -6.72
CA PRO A 78 10.76 2.74 -8.08
C PRO A 78 9.83 1.70 -8.72
N LEU A 79 10.14 0.41 -8.62
CA LEU A 79 9.33 -0.66 -9.22
C LEU A 79 7.92 -0.75 -8.60
N TYR A 80 7.78 -0.44 -7.32
CA TYR A 80 6.49 -0.34 -6.63
C TYR A 80 5.70 0.88 -7.10
N LYS A 81 6.36 2.03 -7.27
CA LYS A 81 5.75 3.26 -7.81
C LYS A 81 5.28 3.09 -9.25
N GLU A 82 6.13 2.53 -10.11
CA GLU A 82 5.84 2.25 -11.52
C GLU A 82 4.67 1.27 -11.71
N ALA A 83 4.44 0.38 -10.74
CA ALA A 83 3.29 -0.51 -10.72
C ALA A 83 1.97 0.16 -10.29
N GLY A 84 1.96 1.48 -10.04
CA GLY A 84 0.79 2.24 -9.62
C GLY A 84 0.41 2.04 -8.15
N CYS A 85 1.33 1.53 -7.32
CA CYS A 85 1.01 1.16 -5.95
C CYS A 85 1.04 2.35 -4.98
N SER A 86 0.26 2.24 -3.89
CA SER A 86 0.13 3.33 -2.91
C SER A 86 1.41 3.57 -2.11
N ASN A 87 2.07 4.68 -2.40
CA ASN A 87 3.25 5.14 -1.65
C ASN A 87 2.92 5.46 -0.18
N ALA A 88 1.73 6.01 0.08
CA ALA A 88 1.28 6.32 1.43
C ALA A 88 1.27 5.06 2.31
N ARG A 89 0.66 3.96 1.84
CA ARG A 89 0.62 2.69 2.59
C ARG A 89 2.00 2.11 2.86
N LEU A 90 2.90 2.23 1.89
CA LEU A 90 4.27 1.78 2.07
C LEU A 90 4.99 2.62 3.13
N SER A 91 4.94 3.94 3.05
CA SER A 91 5.58 4.82 4.04
C SER A 91 4.98 4.68 5.44
N GLU A 92 3.66 4.49 5.56
CA GLU A 92 2.99 4.19 6.83
C GLU A 92 3.53 2.90 7.46
N TYR A 93 3.73 1.85 6.65
CA TYR A 93 4.34 0.61 7.13
C TYR A 93 5.77 0.82 7.64
N LEU A 94 6.61 1.53 6.87
CA LEU A 94 8.01 1.78 7.23
C LEU A 94 8.12 2.57 8.55
N GLU A 95 7.29 3.60 8.70
CA GLU A 95 7.21 4.40 9.92
C GLU A 95 6.71 3.58 11.12
N CYS A 96 5.67 2.78 10.91
CA CYS A 96 5.12 1.91 11.96
C CYS A 96 6.20 0.97 12.50
N LEU A 97 7.00 0.36 11.62
CA LEU A 97 7.99 -0.62 12.05
C LEU A 97 9.11 -0.03 12.91
N ILE A 98 9.50 1.22 12.65
CA ILE A 98 10.44 1.95 13.50
C ILE A 98 9.80 2.26 14.85
N SER A 99 8.57 2.80 14.85
CA SER A 99 7.92 3.36 16.03
C SER A 99 7.31 2.33 17.00
N THR A 100 6.90 1.15 16.52
CA THR A 100 6.15 0.17 17.32
C THR A 100 6.82 -1.20 17.44
N ASP A 101 8.06 -1.35 16.97
CA ASP A 101 8.74 -2.66 16.85
C ASP A 101 7.95 -3.68 16.00
N GLY A 102 7.10 -3.20 15.09
CA GLY A 102 6.30 -4.06 14.23
C GLY A 102 4.96 -4.48 14.83
N LYS A 103 4.61 -4.02 16.03
CA LYS A 103 3.26 -4.22 16.58
C LYS A 103 2.25 -3.49 15.69
N ASP A 104 1.24 -4.23 15.28
CA ASP A 104 0.09 -3.76 14.49
C ASP A 104 0.39 -3.17 13.10
N CYS A 105 1.65 -3.20 12.64
CA CYS A 105 2.02 -2.71 11.30
C CYS A 105 1.45 -3.57 10.16
N LYS A 106 0.93 -4.76 10.50
CA LYS A 106 0.32 -5.68 9.54
C LYS A 106 -0.82 -5.05 8.75
N ILE A 107 -1.58 -4.14 9.37
CA ILE A 107 -2.71 -3.47 8.73
C ILE A 107 -2.29 -2.71 7.46
N TYR A 108 -1.15 -2.02 7.49
CA TYR A 108 -0.69 -1.17 6.39
C TYR A 108 -0.30 -1.98 5.16
N TYR A 109 0.31 -3.16 5.34
CA TYR A 109 0.64 -4.02 4.19
C TYR A 109 -0.58 -4.77 3.65
N THR A 110 -1.52 -5.17 4.51
CA THR A 110 -2.77 -5.83 4.04
C THR A 110 -3.65 -4.89 3.21
N GLN A 111 -3.41 -3.57 3.35
CA GLN A 111 -4.10 -2.51 2.62
C GLN A 111 -3.27 -1.98 1.44
N MET A 112 -2.15 -2.62 1.07
CA MET A 112 -1.39 -2.25 -0.12
C MET A 112 -2.22 -2.49 -1.37
N ARG A 113 -2.55 -1.39 -2.05
CA ARG A 113 -3.43 -1.36 -3.22
C ARG A 113 -2.85 -0.45 -4.29
N ILE A 114 -3.37 -0.62 -5.50
CA ILE A 114 -3.19 0.34 -6.59
C ILE A 114 -3.90 1.63 -6.17
N VAL A 115 -3.29 2.77 -6.46
CA VAL A 115 -3.97 4.06 -6.39
C VAL A 115 -4.55 4.29 -7.77
N ASP A 116 -5.88 4.32 -7.87
CA ASP A 116 -6.59 4.75 -9.08
C ASP A 116 -6.15 6.15 -9.52
#